data_AF-A0A4Q3RE81-F1
#
_entry.id   AF-A0A4Q3RE81-F1
#
_cell.length_a   1.000
_cell.length_b   1.000
_cell.length_c   1.000
_cell.angle_alpha   90.00
_cell.angle_beta   90.00
_cell.angle_gamma   90.00
#
_symmetry.space_group_name_H-M   'P 1'
#
loop_
_entity.id
_entity.type
_entity.pdbx_description
1 polymer ?
#
loop_
_entity_poly.entity_id
_entity_poly.type
_entity_poly.pdbx_seq_one_letter_code
_entity_poly.pdbx_strand_id
1 'polypeptide(L)'
;MRKIFFLSVIISAVGLSAFIIRKGGDEPVPIPPSQQRIGNAAKGYEYLINGDYVRSGIPYNVYLFGAGADSNNFLKRTGLNAKVSHEFTAVKAANGETVVAPNCMNCHAQVFEGKLVMGLGNSLVDFTKSKKFNQANIELLEKLLQLQSPRQYQASYEFIRASKAITQYLYAPVKGVNVADKLAYSLVAHRDPLSFTWSDKASLNISAELIPTDTPPWWLLKKKNAMFYNGFGRGDFGRFLMASNLLTVNDTSESAQVDAHMPDVLAYIYSLEAPKYPKPINQTLAAKGKVLFEERCSGCHGTYGDKGAYPNYLIPATLIGTDSALYKANYSEPQFIDWFNNSANIGSFIK
;
A
#
# COMPACT_ATOMS: atom_id res chain seq x y z
N MET A 1 14.48 36.62 -56.89
CA MET A 1 13.73 37.25 -55.76
C MET A 1 12.45 36.50 -55.35
N ARG A 2 11.81 35.68 -56.20
CA ARG A 2 10.51 35.04 -55.88
C ARG A 2 10.59 33.68 -55.13
N LYS A 3 11.78 33.06 -55.03
CA LYS A 3 11.99 31.77 -54.32
C LYS A 3 12.40 31.89 -52.85
N ILE A 4 12.91 33.05 -52.41
CA ILE A 4 13.33 33.28 -51.01
C ILE A 4 12.12 33.67 -50.13
N PHE A 5 11.06 34.21 -50.73
CA PHE A 5 9.83 34.60 -50.03
C PHE A 5 8.92 33.41 -49.66
N PHE A 6 9.00 32.29 -50.40
CA PHE A 6 8.21 31.10 -50.11
C PHE A 6 8.80 30.25 -48.97
N LEU A 7 10.12 30.29 -48.76
CA LEU A 7 10.76 29.55 -47.65
C LEU A 7 10.52 30.20 -46.29
N SER A 8 10.39 31.53 -46.24
CA SER A 8 10.15 32.29 -45.01
C SER A 8 8.73 32.10 -44.47
N VAL A 9 7.73 31.95 -45.35
CA VAL A 9 6.33 31.69 -44.96
C VAL A 9 6.12 30.26 -44.45
N ILE A 10 6.82 29.26 -45.01
CA ILE A 10 6.71 27.86 -44.54
C ILE A 10 7.43 27.67 -43.19
N ILE A 11 8.57 28.33 -42.97
CA ILE A 11 9.26 28.28 -41.66
C ILE A 11 8.47 29.03 -40.57
N SER A 12 7.72 30.07 -40.95
CA SER A 12 6.82 30.77 -40.03
C SER A 12 5.54 29.98 -39.71
N ALA A 13 5.03 29.18 -40.65
CA ALA A 13 3.88 28.30 -40.43
C ALA A 13 4.24 27.03 -39.64
N VAL A 14 5.48 26.52 -39.75
CA VAL A 14 6.00 25.41 -38.92
C VAL A 14 6.45 25.89 -37.54
N GLY A 15 6.81 27.17 -37.38
CA GLY A 15 7.13 27.78 -36.09
C GLY A 15 5.92 28.11 -35.20
N LEU A 16 4.71 28.20 -35.78
CA LEU A 16 3.47 28.48 -35.02
C LEU A 16 2.69 27.22 -34.61
N SER A 17 3.01 26.04 -35.15
CA SER A 17 2.38 24.77 -34.73
C SER A 17 3.10 24.09 -33.55
N ALA A 18 4.26 24.62 -33.11
CA ALA A 18 5.04 24.10 -31.98
C ALA A 18 4.79 24.82 -30.64
N PHE A 19 3.91 25.84 -30.61
CA PHE A 19 3.50 26.52 -29.38
C PHE A 19 1.99 26.41 -29.15
N ILE A 20 1.46 25.18 -29.20
CA ILE A 20 0.38 24.87 -28.26
C ILE A 20 1.06 24.73 -26.91
N ILE A 21 1.18 25.85 -26.19
CA ILE A 21 1.21 25.80 -24.74
C ILE A 21 -0.07 25.06 -24.37
N ARG A 22 0.02 23.74 -24.14
CA ARG A 22 -1.04 23.03 -23.43
C ARG A 22 -1.18 23.81 -22.13
N LYS A 23 -2.28 24.55 -21.97
CA LYS A 23 -2.83 24.89 -20.66
C LYS A 23 -3.20 23.58 -19.95
N GLY A 24 -2.20 22.75 -19.63
CA GLY A 24 -2.37 21.44 -19.04
C GLY A 24 -2.43 21.51 -17.51
N GLY A 25 -2.95 22.61 -16.96
CA GLY A 25 -2.89 22.89 -15.51
C GLY A 25 -4.16 22.58 -14.74
N ASP A 26 -5.35 22.64 -15.37
CA ASP A 26 -6.60 22.80 -14.62
C ASP A 26 -7.72 21.80 -14.97
N GLU A 27 -7.49 20.86 -15.90
CA GLU A 27 -8.49 19.86 -16.28
C GLU A 27 -8.27 18.49 -15.60
N PRO A 28 -9.34 17.83 -15.11
CA PRO A 28 -9.29 16.44 -14.66
C PRO A 28 -8.69 15.50 -15.71
N VAL A 29 -7.70 14.69 -15.31
CA VAL A 29 -7.01 13.75 -16.21
C VAL A 29 -7.57 12.34 -16.03
N PRO A 30 -8.14 11.69 -17.06
CA PRO A 30 -8.64 10.33 -16.93
C PRO A 30 -7.51 9.33 -16.66
N ILE A 31 -7.74 8.42 -15.72
CA ILE A 31 -6.90 7.26 -15.47
C ILE A 31 -7.56 6.08 -16.18
N PRO A 32 -6.97 5.53 -17.25
CA PRO A 32 -7.54 4.40 -17.95
C PRO A 32 -7.51 3.14 -17.08
N PRO A 33 -8.48 2.22 -17.23
CA PRO A 33 -8.44 0.94 -16.54
C PRO A 33 -7.26 0.10 -17.04
N SER A 34 -6.80 -0.82 -16.19
CA SER A 34 -5.78 -1.79 -16.54
C SER A 34 -6.31 -3.20 -16.33
N GLN A 35 -5.91 -4.13 -17.19
CA GLN A 35 -6.31 -5.52 -17.09
C GLN A 35 -5.73 -6.13 -15.80
N GLN A 36 -6.59 -6.78 -15.01
CA GLN A 36 -6.21 -7.47 -13.80
C GLN A 36 -6.17 -8.98 -14.02
N ARG A 37 -5.30 -9.67 -13.28
CA ARG A 37 -5.31 -11.13 -13.22
C ARG A 37 -6.58 -11.62 -12.52
N ILE A 38 -7.12 -12.73 -13.00
CA ILE A 38 -8.31 -13.37 -12.42
C ILE A 38 -7.87 -14.27 -11.27
N GLY A 39 -8.56 -14.16 -10.13
CA GLY A 39 -8.33 -15.01 -8.97
C GLY A 39 -9.62 -15.46 -8.28
N ASN A 40 -9.45 -16.20 -7.19
CA ASN A 40 -10.50 -16.79 -6.38
C ASN A 40 -10.57 -16.10 -5.01
N ALA A 41 -11.69 -15.43 -4.73
CA ALA A 41 -11.88 -14.67 -3.49
C ALA A 41 -11.77 -15.51 -2.21
N ALA A 42 -12.22 -16.78 -2.21
CA ALA A 42 -12.13 -17.63 -1.02
C ALA A 42 -10.68 -18.01 -0.71
N LYS A 43 -9.90 -18.38 -1.75
CA LYS A 43 -8.45 -18.61 -1.59
C LYS A 43 -7.72 -17.34 -1.17
N GLY A 44 -8.14 -16.19 -1.68
CA GLY A 44 -7.60 -14.89 -1.34
C GLY A 44 -7.79 -14.54 0.13
N TYR A 45 -8.99 -14.77 0.65
CA TYR A 45 -9.27 -14.58 2.07
C TYR A 45 -8.38 -15.47 2.94
N GLU A 46 -8.30 -16.77 2.63
CA GLU A 46 -7.47 -17.72 3.38
C GLU A 46 -6.00 -17.32 3.37
N TYR A 47 -5.44 -16.98 2.21
CA TYR A 47 -4.06 -16.53 2.10
C TYR A 47 -3.83 -15.19 2.83
N LEU A 48 -4.78 -14.27 2.78
CA LEU A 48 -4.69 -13.00 3.48
C LEU A 48 -4.58 -13.18 5.01
N ILE A 49 -5.35 -14.09 5.60
CA ILE A 49 -5.43 -14.22 7.07
C ILE A 49 -4.43 -15.24 7.67
N ASN A 50 -3.92 -16.17 6.84
CA ASN A 50 -3.05 -17.28 7.27
C ASN A 50 -1.75 -17.42 6.46
N GLY A 51 -1.62 -16.73 5.33
CA GLY A 51 -0.53 -16.91 4.38
C GLY A 51 0.81 -16.34 4.83
N ASP A 52 1.86 -16.78 4.14
CA ASP A 52 3.26 -16.53 4.44
C ASP A 52 3.89 -15.55 3.45
N TYR A 53 3.20 -14.44 3.16
CA TYR A 53 3.75 -13.39 2.30
C TYR A 53 4.80 -12.50 3.01
N VAL A 54 4.98 -12.68 4.32
CA VAL A 54 6.11 -12.17 5.10
C VAL A 54 6.67 -13.34 5.92
N ARG A 55 7.83 -13.88 5.51
CA ARG A 55 8.36 -15.18 6.00
C ARG A 55 9.43 -15.06 7.09
N SER A 56 9.69 -13.83 7.55
CA SER A 56 10.55 -13.55 8.70
C SER A 56 9.80 -12.66 9.68
N GLY A 57 10.09 -12.79 10.97
CA GLY A 57 9.35 -12.06 12.00
C GLY A 57 9.88 -12.35 13.40
N ILE A 58 9.08 -12.05 14.40
CA ILE A 58 9.44 -12.28 15.81
C ILE A 58 9.16 -13.75 16.15
N PRO A 59 10.04 -14.50 16.83
CA PRO A 59 9.76 -15.89 17.20
C PRO A 59 8.49 -16.01 18.02
N TYR A 60 7.66 -17.02 17.74
CA TYR A 60 6.28 -17.09 18.26
C TYR A 60 6.14 -16.88 19.77
N ASN A 61 6.96 -17.56 20.58
CA ASN A 61 6.91 -17.43 22.03
C ASN A 61 7.39 -16.05 22.51
N VAL A 62 8.34 -15.43 21.81
CA VAL A 62 8.81 -14.07 22.11
C VAL A 62 7.72 -13.06 21.79
N TYR A 63 7.00 -13.23 20.67
CA TYR A 63 5.85 -12.40 20.33
C TYR A 63 4.76 -12.52 21.40
N LEU A 64 4.36 -13.73 21.79
CA LEU A 64 3.33 -13.92 22.81
C LEU A 64 3.74 -13.34 24.18
N PHE A 65 5.02 -13.43 24.53
CA PHE A 65 5.54 -12.82 25.75
C PHE A 65 5.46 -11.29 25.74
N GLY A 66 5.77 -10.64 24.60
CA GLY A 66 5.78 -9.18 24.49
C GLY A 66 4.42 -8.53 24.18
N ALA A 67 3.64 -9.16 23.30
CA ALA A 67 2.34 -8.67 22.84
C ALA A 67 1.15 -9.23 23.63
N GLY A 68 1.33 -10.39 24.28
CA GLY A 68 0.24 -11.17 24.86
C GLY A 68 -0.47 -12.05 23.83
N ALA A 69 -1.14 -13.10 24.30
CA ALA A 69 -2.04 -13.88 23.47
C ALA A 69 -3.35 -13.13 23.23
N ASP A 70 -3.78 -13.03 21.97
CA ASP A 70 -5.08 -12.46 21.64
C ASP A 70 -6.20 -13.46 21.97
N SER A 71 -7.14 -13.04 22.81
CA SER A 71 -8.33 -13.83 23.16
C SER A 71 -9.55 -13.50 22.29
N ASN A 72 -9.51 -12.43 21.49
CA ASN A 72 -10.65 -12.01 20.69
C ASN A 72 -10.84 -12.91 19.46
N ASN A 73 -9.73 -13.30 18.82
CA ASN A 73 -9.71 -14.13 17.61
C ASN A 73 -10.75 -13.68 16.57
N PHE A 74 -10.77 -12.39 16.24
CA PHE A 74 -11.79 -11.79 15.37
C PHE A 74 -11.91 -12.47 14.01
N LEU A 75 -10.81 -13.03 13.50
CA LEU A 75 -10.73 -13.75 12.24
C LEU A 75 -11.14 -15.23 12.35
N LYS A 76 -11.46 -15.72 13.56
CA LYS A 76 -11.81 -17.12 13.85
C LYS A 76 -10.75 -18.12 13.36
N ARG A 77 -9.48 -17.76 13.48
CA ARG A 77 -8.35 -18.62 13.08
C ARG A 77 -8.21 -19.80 14.03
N THR A 78 -7.62 -20.88 13.52
CA THR A 78 -7.30 -22.09 14.27
C THR A 78 -5.79 -22.24 14.49
N GLY A 79 -5.37 -23.21 15.32
CA GLY A 79 -3.96 -23.50 15.55
C GLY A 79 -3.20 -22.35 16.20
N LEU A 80 -1.94 -22.12 15.79
CA LEU A 80 -1.09 -21.06 16.36
C LEU A 80 -1.66 -19.65 16.13
N ASN A 81 -2.33 -19.44 14.99
CA ASN A 81 -2.93 -18.16 14.62
C ASN A 81 -4.19 -17.81 15.43
N ALA A 82 -4.77 -18.75 16.17
CA ALA A 82 -5.90 -18.48 17.05
C ALA A 82 -5.57 -17.56 18.24
N LYS A 83 -4.28 -17.46 18.60
CA LYS A 83 -3.76 -16.65 19.72
C LYS A 83 -3.01 -15.40 19.28
N VAL A 84 -2.99 -15.11 17.98
CA VAL A 84 -2.28 -13.98 17.39
C VAL A 84 -3.33 -12.95 16.96
N SER A 85 -3.06 -11.66 17.16
CA SER A 85 -4.00 -10.61 16.74
C SER A 85 -4.20 -10.63 15.23
N HIS A 86 -5.32 -10.09 14.75
CA HIS A 86 -5.63 -10.01 13.32
C HIS A 86 -4.55 -9.28 12.50
N GLU A 87 -3.75 -8.41 13.13
CA GLU A 87 -2.70 -7.59 12.50
C GLU A 87 -1.42 -8.37 12.19
N PHE A 88 -1.31 -9.61 12.70
CA PHE A 88 -0.14 -10.45 12.53
C PHE A 88 -0.53 -11.88 12.14
N THR A 89 0.43 -12.59 11.56
CA THR A 89 0.27 -14.00 11.18
C THR A 89 1.47 -14.80 11.67
N ALA A 90 1.20 -15.90 12.37
CA ALA A 90 2.18 -16.93 12.68
C ALA A 90 2.37 -17.83 11.45
N VAL A 91 3.61 -17.91 10.97
CA VAL A 91 3.99 -18.63 9.75
C VAL A 91 5.28 -19.42 9.97
N LYS A 92 5.61 -20.29 9.02
CA LYS A 92 6.88 -21.03 9.01
C LYS A 92 7.93 -20.27 8.23
N ALA A 93 9.04 -19.96 8.90
CA ALA A 93 10.23 -19.44 8.24
C ALA A 93 10.90 -20.54 7.39
N ALA A 94 11.84 -20.16 6.53
CA ALA A 94 12.54 -21.10 5.63
C ALA A 94 13.23 -22.25 6.37
N ASN A 95 13.70 -22.03 7.61
CA ASN A 95 14.34 -23.06 8.43
C ASN A 95 13.36 -23.87 9.33
N GLY A 96 12.04 -23.69 9.13
CA GLY A 96 10.98 -24.41 9.83
C GLY A 96 10.58 -23.86 11.21
N GLU A 97 11.29 -22.86 11.73
CA GLU A 97 10.89 -22.14 12.94
C GLU A 97 9.57 -21.39 12.72
N THR A 98 8.78 -21.24 13.79
CA THR A 98 7.56 -20.43 13.73
C THR A 98 7.85 -19.00 14.16
N VAL A 99 7.59 -18.07 13.25
CA VAL A 99 7.69 -16.63 13.47
C VAL A 99 6.32 -15.98 13.34
N VAL A 100 6.15 -14.83 13.97
CA VAL A 100 4.97 -13.96 13.87
C VAL A 100 5.39 -12.72 13.11
N ALA A 101 4.77 -12.50 11.96
CA ALA A 101 5.07 -11.40 11.05
C ALA A 101 3.88 -10.44 10.94
N PRO A 102 4.12 -9.13 10.73
CA PRO A 102 3.04 -8.19 10.45
C PRO A 102 2.36 -8.55 9.12
N ASN A 103 1.06 -8.28 9.04
CA ASN A 103 0.26 -8.59 7.87
C ASN A 103 -0.52 -7.35 7.39
N CYS A 104 -1.34 -7.50 6.34
CA CYS A 104 -2.02 -6.37 5.70
C CYS A 104 -3.06 -5.71 6.63
N MET A 105 -3.64 -6.47 7.57
CA MET A 105 -4.71 -6.02 8.44
C MET A 105 -4.22 -5.10 9.56
N ASN A 106 -2.90 -4.95 9.76
CA ASN A 106 -2.37 -3.88 10.61
C ASN A 106 -2.82 -2.49 10.14
N CYS A 107 -2.98 -2.33 8.82
CA CYS A 107 -3.41 -1.09 8.17
C CYS A 107 -4.83 -1.17 7.58
N HIS A 108 -5.19 -2.32 7.00
CA HIS A 108 -6.40 -2.47 6.18
C HIS A 108 -7.59 -3.12 6.89
N ALA A 109 -7.56 -3.21 8.21
CA ALA A 109 -8.71 -3.59 9.01
C ALA A 109 -8.75 -2.79 10.30
N GLN A 110 -9.95 -2.58 10.83
CA GLN A 110 -10.13 -1.88 12.11
C GLN A 110 -11.21 -2.57 12.94
N VAL A 111 -10.97 -2.68 14.24
CA VAL A 111 -12.02 -3.04 15.19
C VAL A 111 -12.86 -1.80 15.48
N PHE A 112 -14.14 -1.86 15.14
CA PHE A 112 -15.11 -0.80 15.39
C PHE A 112 -16.33 -1.38 16.10
N GLU A 113 -16.74 -0.78 17.22
CA GLU A 113 -17.84 -1.27 18.07
C GLU A 113 -17.71 -2.77 18.41
N GLY A 114 -16.49 -3.22 18.75
CA GLY A 114 -16.20 -4.60 19.13
C GLY A 114 -16.20 -5.62 17.98
N LYS A 115 -16.27 -5.17 16.72
CA LYS A 115 -16.23 -6.04 15.54
C LYS A 115 -15.09 -5.64 14.62
N LEU A 116 -14.34 -6.62 14.12
CA LEU A 116 -13.35 -6.39 13.08
C LEU A 116 -14.07 -6.12 11.74
N VAL A 117 -13.74 -5.00 11.12
CA VAL A 117 -14.22 -4.62 9.79
C VAL A 117 -13.07 -4.75 8.80
N MET A 118 -13.11 -5.79 7.98
CA MET A 118 -12.13 -6.02 6.91
C MET A 118 -12.26 -4.95 5.83
N GLY A 119 -11.12 -4.40 5.39
CA GLY A 119 -11.07 -3.36 4.36
C GLY A 119 -11.36 -1.94 4.86
N LEU A 120 -11.67 -1.76 6.15
CA LEU A 120 -11.72 -0.44 6.78
C LEU A 120 -10.30 -0.04 7.19
N GLY A 121 -9.81 1.08 6.66
CA GLY A 121 -8.52 1.63 7.03
C GLY A 121 -8.41 1.90 8.53
N ASN A 122 -7.30 1.48 9.14
CA ASN A 122 -7.06 1.61 10.58
C ASN A 122 -6.70 3.04 10.97
N SER A 123 -7.72 3.84 11.27
CA SER A 123 -7.60 5.21 11.80
C SER A 123 -7.22 5.26 13.29
N LEU A 124 -7.02 4.12 13.95
CA LEU A 124 -6.60 4.03 15.35
C LEU A 124 -5.13 3.64 15.52
N VAL A 125 -4.43 3.38 14.41
CA VAL A 125 -3.00 3.04 14.44
C VAL A 125 -2.17 4.19 15.04
N ASP A 126 -1.14 3.84 15.81
CA ASP A 126 -0.30 4.81 16.51
C ASP A 126 1.18 4.64 16.16
N PHE A 127 1.61 5.34 15.12
CA PHE A 127 3.02 5.46 14.74
C PHE A 127 3.73 6.66 15.42
N THR A 128 3.11 7.32 16.40
CA THR A 128 3.71 8.47 17.12
C THR A 128 4.63 8.03 18.26
N LYS A 129 4.44 6.82 18.78
CA LYS A 129 5.12 6.33 20.00
C LYS A 129 5.91 5.05 19.72
N SER A 130 7.23 5.18 19.80
CA SER A 130 8.21 4.12 19.51
C SER A 130 8.51 3.16 20.67
N LYS A 131 7.82 3.25 21.82
CA LYS A 131 8.34 2.61 23.06
C LYS A 131 8.53 1.09 22.96
N LYS A 132 7.74 0.38 22.13
CA LYS A 132 7.84 -1.07 21.96
C LYS A 132 8.63 -1.50 20.72
N PHE A 133 8.48 -0.80 19.61
CA PHE A 133 9.18 -1.08 18.35
C PHE A 133 10.10 0.10 18.00
N ASN A 134 11.30 0.07 18.57
CA ASN A 134 12.38 1.01 18.28
C ASN A 134 13.68 0.25 18.09
N GLN A 135 14.68 0.95 17.57
CA GLN A 135 15.98 0.37 17.26
C GLN A 135 16.65 -0.33 18.45
N ALA A 136 16.62 0.27 19.65
CA ALA A 136 17.26 -0.32 20.84
C ALA A 136 16.62 -1.67 21.23
N ASN A 137 15.29 -1.77 21.16
CA ASN A 137 14.60 -3.04 21.44
C ASN A 137 14.89 -4.10 20.37
N ILE A 138 15.03 -3.70 19.10
CA ILE A 138 15.38 -4.62 18.02
C ILE A 138 16.82 -5.13 18.21
N GLU A 139 17.76 -4.27 18.57
CA GLU A 139 19.15 -4.65 18.87
C GLU A 139 19.25 -5.57 20.09
N LEU A 140 18.42 -5.33 21.13
CA LEU A 140 18.34 -6.23 22.27
C LEU A 140 17.79 -7.60 21.86
N LEU A 141 16.71 -7.63 21.08
CA LEU A 141 16.13 -8.87 20.54
C LEU A 141 17.16 -9.65 19.72
N GLU A 142 17.87 -8.97 18.83
CA GLU A 142 18.94 -9.54 18.00
C GLU A 142 20.01 -10.22 18.86
N LYS A 143 20.57 -9.49 19.84
CA LYS A 143 21.61 -10.02 20.75
C LYS A 143 21.11 -11.23 21.55
N LEU A 144 19.89 -11.17 22.08
CA LEU A 144 19.31 -12.29 22.84
C LEU A 144 19.14 -13.53 21.96
N LEU A 145 18.61 -13.38 20.75
CA LEU A 145 18.42 -14.51 19.85
C LEU A 145 19.76 -15.09 19.37
N GLN A 146 20.76 -14.25 19.07
CA GLN A 146 22.10 -14.72 18.70
C GLN A 146 22.74 -15.57 19.82
N LEU A 147 22.58 -15.16 21.08
CA LEU A 147 23.18 -15.84 22.23
C LEU A 147 22.42 -17.11 22.65
N GLN A 148 21.09 -17.07 22.63
CA GLN A 148 20.26 -18.09 23.28
C GLN A 148 19.54 -19.00 22.28
N SER A 149 19.21 -18.49 21.09
CA SER A 149 18.36 -19.19 20.12
C SER A 149 18.83 -18.98 18.66
N PRO A 150 20.03 -19.49 18.26
CA PRO A 150 20.60 -19.20 16.94
C PRO A 150 19.70 -19.58 15.75
N ARG A 151 18.89 -20.64 15.88
CA ARG A 151 17.89 -21.02 14.86
C ARG A 151 16.76 -20.00 14.73
N GLN A 152 16.28 -19.48 15.85
CA GLN A 152 15.26 -18.42 15.85
C GLN A 152 15.83 -17.10 15.34
N TYR A 153 17.11 -16.80 15.66
CA TYR A 153 17.80 -15.67 15.05
C TYR A 153 17.84 -15.78 13.52
N GLN A 154 18.22 -16.95 12.98
CA GLN A 154 18.22 -17.16 11.52
C GLN A 154 16.82 -16.97 10.91
N ALA A 155 15.77 -17.42 11.59
CA ALA A 155 14.38 -17.23 11.13
C ALA A 155 13.92 -15.77 11.17
N SER A 156 14.44 -14.98 12.12
CA SER A 156 14.11 -13.57 12.33
C SER A 156 15.07 -12.60 11.63
N TYR A 157 16.13 -13.11 11.01
CA TYR A 157 17.26 -12.29 10.54
C TYR A 157 16.83 -11.19 9.56
N GLU A 158 16.06 -11.56 8.54
CA GLU A 158 15.59 -10.62 7.51
C GLU A 158 14.72 -9.52 8.11
N PHE A 159 13.79 -9.90 8.99
CA PHE A 159 12.93 -8.95 9.70
C PHE A 159 13.73 -8.00 10.59
N ILE A 160 14.69 -8.51 11.37
CA ILE A 160 15.55 -7.70 12.25
C ILE A 160 16.39 -6.73 11.43
N ARG A 161 17.05 -7.24 10.37
CA ARG A 161 17.90 -6.45 9.48
C ARG A 161 17.11 -5.29 8.85
N ALA A 162 15.98 -5.58 8.23
CA ALA A 162 15.16 -4.56 7.60
C ALA A 162 14.61 -3.55 8.62
N SER A 163 14.12 -4.04 9.76
CA SER A 163 13.58 -3.18 10.82
C SER A 163 14.63 -2.20 11.35
N LYS A 164 15.89 -2.63 11.56
CA LYS A 164 16.97 -1.74 12.02
C LYS A 164 17.25 -0.61 11.03
N ALA A 165 17.21 -0.90 9.72
CA ALA A 165 17.48 0.11 8.70
C ALA A 165 16.37 1.16 8.59
N ILE A 166 15.10 0.74 8.69
CA ILE A 166 13.97 1.58 8.30
C ILE A 166 13.21 2.23 9.46
N THR A 167 13.25 1.66 10.68
CA THR A 167 12.37 2.10 11.79
C THR A 167 12.52 3.59 12.13
N GLN A 168 13.72 4.16 11.99
CA GLN A 168 13.96 5.58 12.23
C GLN A 168 13.12 6.52 11.35
N TYR A 169 12.68 6.06 10.18
CA TYR A 169 11.90 6.86 9.22
C TYR A 169 10.40 6.72 9.41
N LEU A 170 9.91 5.85 10.31
CA LEU A 170 8.49 5.44 10.37
C LEU A 170 7.72 6.05 11.54
N TYR A 171 8.15 7.22 12.00
CA TYR A 171 7.46 7.96 13.05
C TYR A 171 6.51 9.00 12.47
N ALA A 172 5.22 8.85 12.77
CA ALA A 172 4.21 9.82 12.37
C ALA A 172 4.11 10.98 13.38
N PRO A 173 3.81 12.21 12.93
CA PRO A 173 3.60 13.34 13.82
C PRO A 173 2.29 13.24 14.62
N VAL A 174 1.32 12.46 14.14
CA VAL A 174 -0.02 12.29 14.72
C VAL A 174 -0.49 10.84 14.64
N LYS A 175 -1.49 10.49 15.46
CA LYS A 175 -2.13 9.17 15.43
C LYS A 175 -3.13 9.06 14.29
N GLY A 176 -3.42 7.84 13.89
CA GLY A 176 -4.47 7.52 12.93
C GLY A 176 -4.09 7.70 11.46
N VAL A 177 -2.85 8.10 11.19
CA VAL A 177 -2.30 8.21 9.85
C VAL A 177 -1.32 7.07 9.59
N ASN A 178 -1.22 6.64 8.34
CA ASN A 178 -0.38 5.51 7.93
C ASN A 178 0.98 5.98 7.39
N VAL A 179 2.00 5.18 7.65
CA VAL A 179 3.40 5.38 7.21
C VAL A 179 3.80 4.43 6.07
N ALA A 180 2.84 3.67 5.51
CA ALA A 180 3.08 2.62 4.53
C ALA A 180 3.86 3.09 3.28
N ASP A 181 3.59 4.29 2.78
CA ASP A 181 4.31 4.83 1.62
C ASP A 181 5.80 5.06 1.93
N LYS A 182 6.09 5.56 3.14
CA LYS A 182 7.46 5.71 3.63
C LYS A 182 8.13 4.36 3.87
N LEU A 183 7.39 3.41 4.45
CA LEU A 183 7.86 2.03 4.65
C LEU A 183 8.26 1.39 3.32
N ALA A 184 7.38 1.44 2.32
CA ALA A 184 7.66 0.89 0.99
C ALA A 184 8.87 1.56 0.34
N TYR A 185 8.95 2.91 0.39
CA TYR A 185 10.10 3.65 -0.13
C TYR A 185 11.40 3.24 0.56
N SER A 186 11.42 3.18 1.89
CA SER A 186 12.61 2.79 2.65
C SER A 186 13.03 1.35 2.35
N LEU A 187 12.10 0.42 2.19
CA LEU A 187 12.44 -0.96 1.79
C LEU A 187 13.02 -1.01 0.38
N VAL A 188 12.40 -0.33 -0.57
CA VAL A 188 12.87 -0.22 -1.96
C VAL A 188 14.28 0.38 -2.03
N ALA A 189 14.56 1.41 -1.23
CA ALA A 189 15.88 2.02 -1.17
C ALA A 189 16.99 1.05 -0.73
N HIS A 190 16.65 -0.06 -0.08
CA HIS A 190 17.61 -1.09 0.34
C HIS A 190 17.56 -2.35 -0.52
N ARG A 191 16.78 -2.39 -1.59
CA ARG A 191 16.60 -3.59 -2.44
C ARG A 191 17.12 -3.32 -3.85
N ASP A 192 17.78 -4.31 -4.44
CA ASP A 192 18.05 -4.31 -5.87
C ASP A 192 16.73 -4.57 -6.65
N PRO A 193 16.39 -3.77 -7.68
CA PRO A 193 15.09 -3.90 -8.36
C PRO A 193 14.91 -5.22 -9.12
N LEU A 194 16.01 -5.87 -9.53
CA LEU A 194 15.96 -7.09 -10.34
C LEU A 194 16.00 -8.36 -9.50
N SER A 195 16.84 -8.39 -8.48
CA SER A 195 17.08 -9.57 -7.64
C SER A 195 16.36 -9.53 -6.28
N PHE A 196 15.93 -8.35 -5.84
CA PHE A 196 15.47 -8.07 -4.47
C PHE A 196 16.48 -8.37 -3.37
N THR A 197 17.76 -8.52 -3.73
CA THR A 197 18.84 -8.65 -2.75
C THR A 197 18.90 -7.38 -1.90
N TRP A 198 19.05 -7.56 -0.59
CA TRP A 198 19.20 -6.45 0.37
C TRP A 198 20.60 -5.84 0.31
N SER A 199 20.68 -4.52 0.46
CA SER A 199 21.90 -3.76 0.69
C SER A 199 21.79 -3.02 2.02
N ASP A 200 22.81 -3.11 2.89
CA ASP A 200 22.83 -2.36 4.15
C ASP A 200 22.95 -0.85 3.94
N LYS A 201 23.46 -0.43 2.77
CA LYS A 201 23.47 0.96 2.34
C LYS A 201 22.31 1.23 1.40
N ALA A 202 21.52 2.26 1.70
CA ALA A 202 20.46 2.71 0.80
C ALA A 202 21.05 3.16 -0.57
N SER A 203 20.48 2.66 -1.65
CA SER A 203 20.80 3.04 -3.03
C SER A 203 20.04 4.29 -3.49
N LEU A 204 18.92 4.59 -2.82
CA LEU A 204 18.10 5.79 -3.07
C LEU A 204 18.20 6.75 -1.89
N ASN A 205 18.00 8.04 -2.15
CA ASN A 205 17.99 9.05 -1.09
C ASN A 205 16.67 9.03 -0.31
N ILE A 206 16.69 8.55 0.94
CA ILE A 206 15.52 8.57 1.80
C ILE A 206 15.41 9.93 2.50
N SER A 207 14.39 10.72 2.16
CA SER A 207 14.11 11.99 2.88
C SER A 207 13.96 11.76 4.39
N ALA A 208 14.40 12.69 5.23
CA ALA A 208 14.15 12.62 6.66
C ALA A 208 12.67 12.89 7.01
N GLU A 209 11.98 13.65 6.15
CA GLU A 209 10.56 13.95 6.34
C GLU A 209 9.70 12.73 6.00
N LEU A 210 8.69 12.50 6.85
CA LEU A 210 7.63 11.52 6.63
C LEU A 210 6.34 12.26 6.29
N ILE A 211 5.81 11.99 5.10
CA ILE A 211 4.48 12.41 4.69
C ILE A 211 3.53 11.23 4.86
N PRO A 212 2.63 11.25 5.86
CA PRO A 212 1.73 10.15 6.09
C PRO A 212 0.49 10.26 5.21
N THR A 213 -0.29 9.18 5.15
CA THR A 213 -1.55 9.14 4.39
C THR A 213 -2.58 8.26 5.08
N ASP A 214 -3.86 8.46 4.80
CA ASP A 214 -4.90 7.56 5.29
C ASP A 214 -4.82 6.21 4.56
N THR A 215 -5.35 5.15 5.16
CA THR A 215 -5.44 3.87 4.47
C THR A 215 -6.71 3.82 3.63
N PRO A 216 -6.64 3.67 2.29
CA PRO A 216 -7.83 3.62 1.45
C PRO A 216 -8.75 2.44 1.80
N PRO A 217 -10.08 2.63 1.81
CA PRO A 217 -11.00 1.54 2.07
C PRO A 217 -11.03 0.57 0.88
N TRP A 218 -10.71 -0.70 1.15
CA TRP A 218 -10.55 -1.72 0.11
C TRP A 218 -11.80 -1.98 -0.73
N TRP A 219 -13.00 -1.86 -0.15
CA TRP A 219 -14.26 -2.05 -0.88
C TRP A 219 -14.48 -1.03 -2.01
N LEU A 220 -13.71 0.06 -2.05
CA LEU A 220 -13.75 1.01 -3.17
C LEU A 220 -12.82 0.60 -4.33
N LEU A 221 -11.84 -0.28 -4.11
CA LEU A 221 -10.82 -0.58 -5.12
C LEU A 221 -11.43 -1.15 -6.41
N LYS A 222 -12.51 -1.93 -6.32
CA LYS A 222 -13.25 -2.47 -7.49
C LYS A 222 -13.83 -1.39 -8.42
N LYS A 223 -13.83 -0.12 -7.99
CA LYS A 223 -14.31 1.04 -8.75
C LYS A 223 -13.17 1.92 -9.27
N LYS A 224 -11.91 1.61 -8.94
CA LYS A 224 -10.75 2.48 -9.13
C LYS A 224 -9.78 1.91 -10.16
N ASN A 225 -9.18 2.79 -10.96
CA ASN A 225 -8.17 2.46 -11.97
C ASN A 225 -6.73 2.68 -11.47
N ALA A 226 -6.57 3.14 -10.23
CA ALA A 226 -5.30 3.31 -9.52
C ALA A 226 -5.50 3.04 -8.02
N MET A 227 -4.50 2.46 -7.35
CA MET A 227 -4.60 2.06 -5.95
C MET A 227 -4.40 3.20 -4.95
N PHE A 228 -3.56 4.19 -5.28
CA PHE A 228 -3.12 5.23 -4.33
C PHE A 228 -3.72 6.60 -4.65
N TYR A 229 -3.81 7.47 -3.65
CA TYR A 229 -4.51 8.77 -3.76
C TYR A 229 -3.91 9.73 -4.79
N ASN A 230 -2.60 9.66 -5.04
CA ASN A 230 -1.92 10.44 -6.07
C ASN A 230 -2.08 9.86 -7.50
N GLY A 231 -2.87 8.79 -7.65
CA GLY A 231 -3.06 8.09 -8.92
C GLY A 231 -1.91 7.15 -9.30
N PHE A 232 -0.95 6.90 -8.40
CA PHE A 232 0.01 5.81 -8.51
C PHE A 232 -0.68 4.45 -8.32
N GLY A 233 -0.01 3.35 -8.64
CA GLY A 233 -0.61 2.01 -8.50
C GLY A 233 -1.48 1.62 -9.68
N ARG A 234 -1.05 1.92 -10.91
CA ARG A 234 -1.73 1.57 -12.18
C ARG A 234 -1.10 0.31 -12.77
N GLY A 235 -1.86 -0.48 -13.52
CA GLY A 235 -1.40 -1.75 -14.05
C GLY A 235 -1.88 -2.91 -13.19
N ASP A 236 -1.04 -3.93 -13.00
CA ASP A 236 -1.40 -5.10 -12.19
C ASP A 236 -1.43 -4.76 -10.69
N PHE A 237 -2.62 -4.63 -10.12
CA PHE A 237 -2.80 -4.30 -8.70
C PHE A 237 -2.25 -5.39 -7.78
N GLY A 238 -2.23 -6.65 -8.22
CA GLY A 238 -1.68 -7.76 -7.45
C GLY A 238 -0.20 -7.54 -7.11
N ARG A 239 0.57 -6.97 -8.03
CA ARG A 239 1.99 -6.70 -7.80
C ARG A 239 2.23 -5.56 -6.79
N PHE A 240 1.35 -4.57 -6.73
CA PHE A 240 1.41 -3.53 -5.69
C PHE A 240 1.04 -4.06 -4.30
N LEU A 241 0.17 -5.07 -4.21
CA LEU A 241 -0.12 -5.74 -2.93
C LEU A 241 1.11 -6.43 -2.33
N MET A 242 2.12 -6.74 -3.15
CA MET A 242 3.38 -7.33 -2.70
C MET A 242 4.33 -6.36 -2.01
N ALA A 243 4.02 -5.06 -1.92
CA ALA A 243 4.91 -4.09 -1.28
C ALA A 243 5.28 -4.50 0.17
N SER A 244 4.39 -5.19 0.88
CA SER A 244 4.67 -5.73 2.22
C SER A 244 5.69 -6.88 2.22
N ASN A 245 5.75 -7.69 1.16
CA ASN A 245 6.72 -8.79 1.02
C ASN A 245 8.16 -8.29 0.97
N LEU A 246 8.40 -7.07 0.47
CA LEU A 246 9.72 -6.44 0.44
C LEU A 246 10.41 -6.36 1.82
N LEU A 247 9.63 -6.41 2.89
CA LEU A 247 10.14 -6.40 4.26
C LEU A 247 11.09 -7.56 4.53
N THR A 248 10.79 -8.75 4.01
CA THR A 248 11.54 -9.98 4.34
C THR A 248 11.95 -10.80 3.15
N VAL A 249 11.52 -10.44 1.94
CA VAL A 249 11.86 -11.18 0.72
C VAL A 249 13.37 -11.36 0.61
N ASN A 250 13.81 -12.58 0.37
CA ASN A 250 15.24 -12.82 0.19
C ASN A 250 15.64 -12.72 -1.29
N ASP A 251 14.78 -13.23 -2.18
CA ASP A 251 15.05 -13.33 -3.61
C ASP A 251 13.76 -13.31 -4.45
N THR A 252 13.93 -13.34 -5.77
CA THR A 252 12.83 -13.35 -6.73
C THR A 252 12.01 -14.63 -6.74
N SER A 253 12.52 -15.75 -6.20
CA SER A 253 11.79 -17.01 -6.14
C SER A 253 10.71 -16.98 -5.06
N GLU A 254 11.01 -16.41 -3.90
CA GLU A 254 10.02 -16.16 -2.85
C GLU A 254 8.97 -15.16 -3.35
N SER A 255 9.43 -14.06 -3.98
CA SER A 255 8.54 -13.06 -4.56
C SER A 255 7.57 -13.68 -5.58
N ALA A 256 8.04 -14.56 -6.48
CA ALA A 256 7.19 -15.23 -7.45
C ALA A 256 6.14 -16.16 -6.80
N GLN A 257 6.49 -16.84 -5.71
CA GLN A 257 5.54 -17.67 -4.96
C GLN A 257 4.43 -16.81 -4.35
N VAL A 258 4.78 -15.68 -3.75
CA VAL A 258 3.82 -14.73 -3.17
C VAL A 258 2.95 -14.10 -4.26
N ASP A 259 3.55 -13.66 -5.37
CA ASP A 259 2.83 -13.06 -6.51
C ASP A 259 1.74 -13.98 -7.06
N ALA A 260 2.00 -15.29 -7.11
CA ALA A 260 1.04 -16.27 -7.60
C ALA A 260 -0.28 -16.29 -6.80
N HIS A 261 -0.27 -15.82 -5.55
CA HIS A 261 -1.46 -15.71 -4.69
C HIS A 261 -2.15 -14.33 -4.78
N MET A 262 -1.48 -13.30 -5.30
CA MET A 262 -2.02 -11.94 -5.31
C MET A 262 -3.29 -11.75 -6.15
N PRO A 263 -3.52 -12.46 -7.27
CA PRO A 263 -4.80 -12.43 -7.96
C PRO A 263 -5.96 -12.89 -7.08
N ASP A 264 -5.75 -13.91 -6.25
CA ASP A 264 -6.76 -14.42 -5.32
C ASP A 264 -7.06 -13.37 -4.23
N VAL A 265 -6.02 -12.76 -3.65
CA VAL A 265 -6.17 -11.67 -2.65
C VAL A 265 -6.90 -10.48 -3.24
N LEU A 266 -6.56 -10.07 -4.47
CA LEU A 266 -7.25 -8.99 -5.17
C LEU A 266 -8.73 -9.34 -5.41
N ALA A 267 -9.04 -10.57 -5.80
CA ALA A 267 -10.42 -11.04 -5.95
C ALA A 267 -11.20 -10.97 -4.62
N TYR A 268 -10.56 -11.29 -3.49
CA TYR A 268 -11.17 -11.10 -2.18
C TYR A 268 -11.45 -9.61 -1.90
N ILE A 269 -10.48 -8.73 -2.14
CA ILE A 269 -10.63 -7.28 -1.97
C ILE A 269 -11.80 -6.75 -2.82
N TYR A 270 -11.94 -7.20 -4.06
CA TYR A 270 -13.07 -6.84 -4.92
C TYR A 270 -14.41 -7.38 -4.43
N SER A 271 -14.43 -8.47 -3.69
CA SER A 271 -15.66 -8.99 -3.08
C SER A 271 -16.16 -8.18 -1.88
N LEU A 272 -15.33 -7.31 -1.31
CA LEU A 272 -15.70 -6.56 -0.11
C LEU A 272 -16.79 -5.52 -0.40
N GLU A 273 -17.72 -5.41 0.55
CA GLU A 273 -18.75 -4.39 0.58
C GLU A 273 -18.60 -3.52 1.83
N ALA A 274 -18.91 -2.23 1.69
CA ALA A 274 -18.93 -1.32 2.82
C ALA A 274 -20.03 -1.72 3.81
N PRO A 275 -19.78 -1.65 5.14
CA PRO A 275 -20.82 -1.88 6.13
C PRO A 275 -21.94 -0.84 5.99
N LYS A 276 -23.19 -1.27 6.18
CA LYS A 276 -24.34 -0.35 6.21
C LYS A 276 -24.24 0.57 7.43
N TYR A 277 -24.66 1.82 7.27
CA TYR A 277 -24.79 2.74 8.40
C TYR A 277 -25.79 2.17 9.42
N PRO A 278 -25.43 2.03 10.71
CA PRO A 278 -26.22 1.24 11.66
C PRO A 278 -27.36 2.02 12.33
N LYS A 279 -27.41 3.35 12.18
CA LYS A 279 -28.40 4.21 12.85
C LYS A 279 -29.52 4.64 11.89
N PRO A 280 -30.68 5.08 12.41
CA PRO A 280 -31.76 5.60 11.57
C PRO A 280 -31.31 6.76 10.67
N ILE A 281 -31.84 6.78 9.44
CA ILE A 281 -31.57 7.84 8.44
C ILE A 281 -32.87 8.60 8.19
N ASN A 282 -32.82 9.94 8.27
CA ASN A 282 -33.92 10.79 7.81
C ASN A 282 -34.01 10.75 6.28
N GLN A 283 -34.95 9.96 5.76
CA GLN A 283 -35.07 9.71 4.32
C GLN A 283 -35.43 10.97 3.52
N THR A 284 -36.25 11.86 4.08
CA THR A 284 -36.61 13.13 3.43
C THR A 284 -35.38 14.01 3.25
N LEU A 285 -34.50 14.08 4.25
CA LEU A 285 -33.25 14.85 4.15
C LEU A 285 -32.24 14.17 3.22
N ALA A 286 -32.12 12.83 3.29
CA ALA A 286 -31.25 12.08 2.39
C ALA A 286 -31.64 12.25 0.91
N ALA A 287 -32.94 12.28 0.60
CA ALA A 287 -33.44 12.53 -0.75
C ALA A 287 -33.05 13.94 -1.26
N LYS A 288 -33.09 14.97 -0.40
CA LYS A 288 -32.58 16.30 -0.74
C LYS A 288 -31.06 16.29 -0.97
N GLY A 289 -30.33 15.60 -0.10
CA GLY A 289 -28.88 15.43 -0.22
C GLY A 289 -28.46 14.72 -1.51
N LYS A 290 -29.27 13.76 -1.98
CA LYS A 290 -29.04 13.07 -3.26
C LYS A 290 -28.99 14.05 -4.44
N VAL A 291 -29.95 14.98 -4.53
CA VAL A 291 -29.99 15.98 -5.61
C VAL A 291 -28.72 16.83 -5.59
N LEU A 292 -28.32 17.32 -4.41
CA LEU A 292 -27.09 18.12 -4.25
C LEU A 292 -25.84 17.32 -4.65
N PHE A 293 -25.76 16.05 -4.25
CA PHE A 293 -24.65 15.17 -4.60
C PHE A 293 -24.56 14.97 -6.12
N GLU A 294 -25.68 14.69 -6.76
CA GLU A 294 -25.74 14.47 -8.21
C GLU A 294 -25.31 15.72 -8.98
N GLU A 295 -25.72 16.92 -8.55
CA GLU A 295 -25.38 18.17 -9.20
C GLU A 295 -23.93 18.65 -8.95
N ARG A 296 -23.36 18.38 -7.78
CA ARG A 296 -22.12 19.04 -7.32
C ARG A 296 -20.95 18.11 -7.05
N CYS A 297 -21.21 16.84 -6.74
CA CYS A 297 -20.18 15.90 -6.27
C CYS A 297 -19.91 14.79 -7.28
N SER A 298 -20.94 14.36 -8.00
CA SER A 298 -20.88 13.17 -8.87
C SER A 298 -19.89 13.28 -10.03
N GLY A 299 -19.57 14.50 -10.49
CA GLY A 299 -18.58 14.73 -11.55
C GLY A 299 -17.18 14.18 -11.23
N CYS A 300 -16.78 14.21 -9.95
CA CYS A 300 -15.50 13.65 -9.50
C CYS A 300 -15.68 12.31 -8.76
N HIS A 301 -16.72 12.19 -7.92
CA HIS A 301 -16.95 11.02 -7.06
C HIS A 301 -17.78 9.91 -7.70
N GLY A 302 -18.32 10.14 -8.89
CA GLY A 302 -19.16 9.20 -9.60
C GLY A 302 -20.60 9.13 -9.12
N THR A 303 -21.31 8.15 -9.66
CA THR A 303 -22.71 7.88 -9.35
C THR A 303 -22.85 6.60 -8.53
N TYR A 304 -23.95 6.49 -7.79
CA TYR A 304 -24.26 5.33 -6.93
C TYR A 304 -25.52 4.59 -7.39
N GLY A 305 -25.68 3.34 -6.96
CA GLY A 305 -26.77 2.44 -7.38
C GLY A 305 -26.29 1.36 -8.36
N ASP A 306 -27.23 0.59 -8.91
CA ASP A 306 -26.96 -0.59 -9.76
C ASP A 306 -26.15 -0.27 -11.02
N LYS A 307 -26.25 0.97 -11.52
CA LYS A 307 -25.51 1.49 -12.68
C LYS A 307 -24.49 2.56 -12.30
N GLY A 308 -24.09 2.59 -11.02
CA GLY A 308 -23.11 3.56 -10.53
C GLY A 308 -21.77 3.39 -11.23
N ALA A 309 -21.17 4.50 -11.66
CA ALA A 309 -19.87 4.53 -12.32
C ALA A 309 -18.91 5.48 -11.61
N TYR A 310 -17.63 5.13 -11.57
CA TYR A 310 -16.57 5.99 -11.05
C TYR A 310 -15.81 6.64 -12.22
N PRO A 311 -15.72 7.98 -12.30
CA PRO A 311 -15.09 8.66 -13.44
C PRO A 311 -13.60 8.39 -13.58
N ASN A 312 -12.93 8.02 -12.49
CA ASN A 312 -11.49 7.72 -12.45
C ASN A 312 -10.62 8.86 -12.99
N TYR A 313 -10.85 10.08 -12.50
CA TYR A 313 -9.99 11.23 -12.78
C TYR A 313 -8.91 11.41 -11.71
N LEU A 314 -7.71 11.78 -12.16
CA LEU A 314 -6.72 12.48 -11.36
C LEU A 314 -7.04 13.98 -11.42
N ILE A 315 -7.40 14.56 -10.28
CA ILE A 315 -7.81 15.97 -10.19
C ILE A 315 -6.58 16.85 -9.98
N PRO A 316 -6.36 17.92 -10.78
CA PRO A 316 -5.25 18.84 -10.59
C PRO A 316 -5.26 19.51 -9.21
N ALA A 317 -4.07 19.77 -8.67
CA ALA A 317 -3.89 20.39 -7.36
C ALA A 317 -4.57 21.77 -7.26
N THR A 318 -4.58 22.55 -8.35
CA THR A 318 -5.24 23.86 -8.46
C THR A 318 -6.75 23.77 -8.31
N LEU A 319 -7.36 22.63 -8.66
CA LEU A 319 -8.79 22.39 -8.58
C LEU A 319 -9.20 21.73 -7.25
N ILE A 320 -8.46 20.71 -6.79
CA ILE A 320 -8.81 19.99 -5.55
C ILE A 320 -8.43 20.75 -4.28
N GLY A 321 -7.38 21.57 -4.32
CA GLY A 321 -6.97 22.46 -3.21
C GLY A 321 -6.55 21.76 -1.92
N THR A 322 -6.26 20.45 -1.95
CA THR A 322 -5.78 19.68 -0.80
C THR A 322 -4.28 19.83 -0.59
N ASP A 323 -3.78 19.35 0.55
CA ASP A 323 -2.36 19.39 0.88
C ASP A 323 -1.48 18.76 -0.22
N SER A 324 -0.46 19.52 -0.65
CA SER A 324 0.38 19.14 -1.78
C SER A 324 1.48 18.12 -1.46
N ALA A 325 1.76 17.86 -0.20
CA ALA A 325 2.91 17.07 0.22
C ALA A 325 2.82 15.62 -0.29
N LEU A 326 1.64 14.99 -0.20
CA LEU A 326 1.48 13.59 -0.59
C LEU A 326 1.76 13.36 -2.08
N TYR A 327 1.33 14.27 -2.96
CA TYR A 327 1.59 14.10 -4.39
C TYR A 327 3.03 14.49 -4.78
N LYS A 328 3.81 15.11 -3.89
CA LYS A 328 5.21 15.50 -4.13
C LYS A 328 6.23 14.53 -3.52
N ALA A 329 5.81 13.65 -2.63
CA ALA A 329 6.68 12.76 -1.86
C ALA A 329 6.59 11.28 -2.30
N ASN A 330 7.49 10.45 -1.78
CA ASN A 330 7.47 8.98 -1.88
C ASN A 330 7.29 8.47 -3.32
N TYR A 331 6.07 8.00 -3.65
CA TYR A 331 5.73 7.42 -4.96
C TYR A 331 5.77 8.42 -6.13
N SER A 332 5.89 9.70 -5.82
CA SER A 332 6.10 10.74 -6.83
C SER A 332 7.57 11.09 -7.04
N GLU A 333 8.49 10.51 -6.26
CA GLU A 333 9.91 10.75 -6.44
C GLU A 333 10.46 9.97 -7.64
N PRO A 334 11.23 10.61 -8.54
CA PRO A 334 11.75 9.94 -9.74
C PRO A 334 12.54 8.66 -9.44
N GLN A 335 13.36 8.67 -8.39
CA GLN A 335 14.17 7.52 -7.97
C GLN A 335 13.31 6.29 -7.63
N PHE A 336 12.16 6.49 -6.97
CA PHE A 336 11.25 5.40 -6.63
C PHE A 336 10.53 4.88 -7.88
N ILE A 337 10.03 5.79 -8.72
CA ILE A 337 9.36 5.44 -9.98
C ILE A 337 10.31 4.65 -10.87
N ASP A 338 11.56 5.09 -11.01
CA ASP A 338 12.58 4.41 -11.81
C ASP A 338 12.91 3.03 -11.25
N TRP A 339 13.09 2.90 -9.94
CA TRP A 339 13.29 1.59 -9.31
C TRP A 339 12.14 0.65 -9.62
N PHE A 340 10.91 1.14 -9.45
CA PHE A 340 9.70 0.35 -9.67
C PHE A 340 9.60 -0.09 -11.12
N ASN A 341 9.85 0.80 -12.08
CA ASN A 341 9.76 0.52 -13.52
C ASN A 341 10.78 -0.50 -14.03
N ASN A 342 11.91 -0.61 -13.34
CA ASN A 342 12.94 -1.57 -13.66
C ASN A 342 12.81 -2.86 -12.83
N SER A 343 11.75 -2.99 -12.01
CA SER A 343 11.59 -4.15 -11.14
C SER A 343 11.11 -5.38 -11.89
N ALA A 344 11.76 -6.53 -11.64
CA ALA A 344 11.46 -7.78 -12.33
C ALA A 344 10.01 -8.28 -12.07
N ASN A 345 9.44 -8.03 -10.89
CA ASN A 345 8.18 -8.64 -10.46
C ASN A 345 7.17 -7.71 -9.76
N ILE A 346 7.53 -6.48 -9.41
CA ILE A 346 6.64 -5.59 -8.63
C ILE A 346 5.89 -4.58 -9.53
N GLY A 347 6.34 -4.33 -10.76
CA GLY A 347 5.50 -3.70 -11.79
C GLY A 347 6.26 -2.90 -12.84
N SER A 348 5.52 -2.37 -13.80
CA SER A 348 5.95 -1.29 -14.69
C SER A 348 4.93 -0.16 -14.56
N PHE A 349 5.37 1.07 -14.31
CA PHE A 349 4.55 2.25 -14.57
C PHE A 349 4.29 2.25 -16.07
N ILE A 350 3.03 2.06 -16.44
CA ILE A 350 2.59 2.20 -17.82
C ILE A 350 3.05 3.60 -18.28
N LYS A 351 3.94 3.63 -19.28
CA LYS A 351 4.37 4.86 -19.98
C LYS A 351 3.18 5.64 -20.51
#